data_AF-A0A329ZJ62-F1
#
_entry.id   AF-A0A329ZJ62-F1
#
_cell.length_a   1.000
_cell.length_b   1.000
_cell.length_c   1.000
_cell.angle_alpha   90.00
_cell.angle_beta   90.00
_cell.angle_gamma   90.00
#
_symmetry.space_group_name_H-M   'P 1'
#
loop_
_entity.id
_entity.type
_entity.pdbx_description
1 polymer ?
#
loop_
_entity_poly.entity_id
_entity_poly.type
_entity_poly.pdbx_seq_one_letter_code
_entity_poly.pdbx_strand_id
1 'polypeptide(L)'
;SKKEETGVQASIDANGRLNLTSTDGRAIMVTGSMAGAGAAGVFSGIFGISSGGVHVGRLSLNRTDASDIKLSGTGITMIGFAGDVAQTTQNLRGTKNAFNNDVASAIGANANAIIGADNANGITAGVTTLFGAMAVMNIAESAIRQLDSVRA
;
A
#
# COMPACT_ATOMS: atom_id res chain seq x y z
N SER A 1 8.05 16.32 -21.67
CA SER A 1 8.68 15.01 -21.37
C SER A 1 7.60 13.95 -21.33
N LYS A 2 7.85 12.71 -21.79
CA LYS A 2 6.86 11.62 -21.78
C LYS A 2 6.36 11.27 -20.37
N LYS A 3 7.12 11.62 -19.34
CA LYS A 3 6.70 11.60 -17.93
C LYS A 3 5.53 12.53 -17.63
N GLU A 4 5.49 13.73 -18.20
CA GLU A 4 4.38 14.69 -17.97
C GLU A 4 3.11 14.28 -18.72
N GLU A 5 3.26 13.55 -19.82
CA GLU A 5 2.13 13.03 -20.61
C GLU A 5 1.53 11.76 -19.97
N THR A 6 2.37 10.83 -19.53
CA THR A 6 1.93 9.55 -18.94
C THR A 6 1.73 9.62 -17.42
N GLY A 7 2.41 10.51 -16.71
CA GLY A 7 2.37 10.65 -15.24
C GLY A 7 3.12 9.55 -14.50
N VAL A 8 3.84 8.69 -15.22
CA VAL A 8 4.57 7.56 -14.66
C VAL A 8 6.05 7.91 -14.56
N GLN A 9 6.62 7.66 -13.38
CA GLN A 9 8.06 7.73 -13.14
C GLN A 9 8.61 6.31 -13.03
N ALA A 10 9.65 6.01 -13.81
CA ALA A 10 10.41 4.78 -13.67
C ALA A 10 11.64 5.05 -12.79
N SER A 11 11.90 4.16 -11.84
CA SER A 11 13.12 4.17 -11.03
C SER A 11 13.61 2.74 -10.79
N ILE A 12 14.88 2.61 -10.39
CA ILE A 12 15.48 1.34 -9.98
C ILE A 12 15.71 1.42 -8.48
N ASP A 13 15.30 0.39 -7.74
CA ASP A 13 15.54 0.32 -6.29
C ASP A 13 16.97 -0.13 -5.95
N ALA A 14 17.33 -0.11 -4.66
CA ALA A 14 18.65 -0.53 -4.19
C ALA A 14 18.97 -2.02 -4.49
N ASN A 15 17.95 -2.83 -4.75
CA ASN A 15 18.06 -4.25 -5.09
C ASN A 15 18.05 -4.49 -6.61
N GLY A 16 18.08 -3.44 -7.44
CA GLY A 16 18.06 -3.54 -8.89
C GLY A 16 16.68 -3.82 -9.50
N ARG A 17 15.60 -3.74 -8.73
CA ARG A 17 14.22 -3.94 -9.21
C ARG A 17 13.71 -2.68 -9.91
N LEU A 18 13.03 -2.84 -11.04
CA LEU A 18 12.34 -1.75 -11.72
C LEU A 18 11.04 -1.41 -10.99
N ASN A 19 10.88 -0.14 -10.61
CA ASN A 19 9.67 0.39 -10.00
C ASN A 19 9.03 1.44 -10.91
N LEU A 20 7.71 1.32 -11.12
CA LEU A 20 6.91 2.28 -11.88
C LEU A 20 5.92 2.93 -10.91
N THR A 21 6.05 4.23 -10.70
CA THR A 21 5.20 4.99 -9.78
C THR A 21 4.40 6.06 -10.53
N SER A 22 3.08 6.09 -10.33
CA SER A 22 2.25 7.17 -10.85
C SER A 22 2.25 8.33 -9.85
N THR A 23 2.56 9.55 -10.30
CA THR A 23 2.65 10.72 -9.41
C THR A 23 1.31 11.24 -8.92
N ASP A 24 0.29 11.06 -9.74
CA ASP A 24 -1.02 11.67 -9.59
C ASP A 24 -2.12 10.63 -9.31
N GLY A 25 -1.72 9.38 -9.03
CA GLY A 25 -2.64 8.28 -8.73
C GLY A 25 -3.35 7.68 -9.95
N ARG A 26 -2.91 7.98 -11.19
CA ARG A 26 -3.42 7.29 -12.38
C ARG A 26 -3.05 5.81 -12.41
N ALA A 27 -3.89 5.04 -13.10
CA ALA A 27 -3.62 3.66 -13.39
C ALA A 27 -2.43 3.53 -14.35
N ILE A 28 -1.55 2.57 -14.07
CA ILE A 28 -0.42 2.23 -14.92
C ILE A 28 -0.84 1.08 -15.82
N MET A 29 -0.89 1.33 -17.12
CA MET A 29 -1.09 0.30 -18.13
C MET A 29 0.14 0.30 -19.04
N VAL A 30 0.82 -0.84 -19.13
CA VAL A 30 1.96 -1.01 -20.02
C VAL A 30 1.51 -1.86 -21.20
N THR A 31 1.54 -1.26 -22.38
CA THR A 31 1.23 -1.92 -23.67
C THR A 31 2.47 -1.92 -24.55
N GLY A 32 2.62 -2.98 -25.36
CA GLY A 32 3.73 -3.14 -26.29
C GLY A 32 4.34 -4.54 -26.25
N SER A 33 4.93 -4.96 -27.37
CA SER A 33 5.72 -6.18 -27.46
C SER A 33 7.21 -5.81 -27.49
N MET A 34 8.04 -6.52 -26.72
CA MET A 34 9.50 -6.40 -26.81
C MET A 34 9.96 -7.27 -27.99
N ALA A 35 10.60 -6.69 -29.01
CA ALA A 35 11.20 -7.48 -30.09
C ALA A 35 12.55 -8.06 -29.62
N GLY A 36 12.60 -9.36 -29.33
CA GLY A 36 13.83 -10.07 -28.93
C GLY A 36 13.57 -11.36 -28.15
N ALA A 37 14.47 -12.35 -28.27
CA ALA A 37 14.37 -13.65 -27.59
C ALA A 37 14.23 -13.45 -26.07
N GLY A 38 13.04 -13.76 -25.53
CA GLY A 38 12.63 -13.43 -24.15
C GLY A 38 11.27 -12.73 -24.07
N ALA A 39 10.66 -12.37 -25.21
CA ALA A 39 9.39 -11.64 -25.34
C ALA A 39 8.18 -12.24 -24.58
N ALA A 40 8.20 -13.52 -24.21
CA ALA A 40 7.20 -14.13 -23.35
C ALA A 40 7.59 -13.91 -21.87
N GLY A 41 7.18 -12.76 -21.31
CA GLY A 41 7.23 -12.56 -19.85
C GLY A 41 8.19 -11.48 -19.33
N VAL A 42 8.79 -10.64 -20.19
CA VAL A 42 9.62 -9.49 -19.71
C VAL A 42 8.82 -8.57 -18.78
N PHE A 43 7.53 -8.36 -19.07
CA PHE A 43 6.61 -7.63 -18.18
C PHE A 43 6.01 -8.47 -17.06
N SER A 44 6.13 -9.80 -17.10
CA SER A 44 5.70 -10.67 -15.99
C SER A 44 6.54 -10.47 -14.72
N GLY A 45 7.79 -9.97 -14.87
CA GLY A 45 8.64 -9.56 -13.74
C GLY A 45 8.31 -8.16 -13.19
N ILE A 46 7.59 -7.34 -13.96
CA ILE A 46 7.00 -6.08 -13.48
C ILE A 46 5.63 -6.46 -12.90
N PHE A 47 5.69 -6.91 -11.65
CA PHE A 47 4.61 -7.40 -10.82
C PHE A 47 3.18 -7.04 -11.29
N GLY A 48 2.41 -8.07 -11.67
CA GLY A 48 0.95 -8.07 -11.80
C GLY A 48 0.34 -7.47 -13.07
N ILE A 49 1.11 -6.73 -13.88
CA ILE A 49 0.66 -6.37 -15.23
C ILE A 49 1.00 -7.53 -16.18
N SER A 50 0.04 -8.44 -16.41
CA SER A 50 0.11 -9.30 -17.60
C SER A 50 0.22 -8.41 -18.86
N SER A 51 0.58 -8.95 -20.02
CA SER A 51 0.54 -8.18 -21.26
C SER A 51 -0.85 -7.53 -21.45
N GLY A 52 -0.96 -6.20 -21.29
CA GLY A 52 -2.22 -5.46 -21.31
C GLY A 52 -2.97 -5.35 -19.96
N GLY A 53 -2.36 -5.80 -18.86
CA GLY A 53 -2.88 -5.62 -17.51
C GLY A 53 -2.83 -4.16 -17.07
N VAL A 54 -3.83 -3.74 -16.31
CA VAL A 54 -3.91 -2.40 -15.70
C VAL A 54 -3.60 -2.54 -14.22
N HIS A 55 -2.69 -1.71 -13.70
CA HIS A 55 -2.41 -1.60 -12.28
C HIS A 55 -2.92 -0.28 -11.73
N VAL A 56 -3.94 -0.35 -10.89
CA VAL A 56 -4.62 0.81 -10.28
C VAL A 56 -4.09 1.14 -8.88
N GLY A 57 -3.07 0.41 -8.42
CA GLY A 57 -2.56 0.51 -7.04
C GLY A 57 -3.50 -0.12 -6.01
N ARG A 58 -3.41 0.35 -4.77
CA ARG A 58 -4.25 -0.07 -3.65
C ARG A 58 -4.82 1.16 -2.97
N LEU A 59 -6.00 1.01 -2.39
CA LEU A 59 -6.60 2.01 -1.52
C LEU A 59 -6.47 1.53 -0.06
N SER A 60 -5.95 2.40 0.80
CA SER A 60 -5.86 2.19 2.24
C SER A 60 -6.84 3.15 2.93
N LEU A 61 -7.65 2.61 3.82
CA LEU A 61 -8.65 3.37 4.57
C LEU A 61 -8.26 3.34 6.04
N ASN A 62 -8.17 4.51 6.65
CA ASN A 62 -7.92 4.63 8.08
C ASN A 62 -9.10 5.32 8.75
N ARG A 63 -9.56 4.77 9.86
CA ARG A 63 -10.52 5.41 10.75
C ARG A 63 -9.92 5.50 12.14
N THR A 64 -10.14 6.64 12.76
CA THR A 64 -9.58 6.98 14.07
C THR A 64 -10.51 6.61 15.23
N ASP A 65 -11.72 6.13 14.96
CA ASP A 65 -12.62 5.54 15.93
C ASP A 65 -12.43 4.01 16.01
N ALA A 66 -12.89 3.39 17.09
CA ALA A 66 -12.79 1.93 17.29
C ALA A 66 -13.77 1.11 16.43
N SER A 67 -14.45 1.73 15.47
CA SER A 67 -15.48 1.10 14.63
C SER A 67 -14.94 0.73 13.25
N ASP A 68 -15.42 -0.38 12.70
CA ASP A 68 -14.98 -0.90 11.40
C ASP A 68 -15.51 -0.09 10.20
N ILE A 69 -14.68 0.07 9.17
CA ILE A 69 -15.01 0.78 7.93
C ILE A 69 -15.85 -0.11 7.03
N LYS A 70 -17.16 -0.07 7.25
CA LYS A 70 -18.14 -0.74 6.38
C LYS A 70 -18.14 -0.12 4.99
N LEU A 71 -17.58 -0.84 4.03
CA LEU A 71 -17.61 -0.48 2.61
C LEU A 71 -18.71 -1.28 1.90
N SER A 72 -19.71 -0.58 1.37
CA SER A 72 -20.80 -1.16 0.58
C SER A 72 -21.14 -0.26 -0.61
N GLY A 73 -21.41 -0.84 -1.78
CA GLY A 73 -21.72 -0.09 -2.99
C GLY A 73 -21.36 -0.84 -4.27
N THR A 74 -21.54 -0.17 -5.40
CA THR A 74 -21.17 -0.67 -6.73
C THR A 74 -19.69 -0.42 -7.01
N GLY A 75 -18.98 -1.37 -7.64
CA GLY A 75 -17.59 -1.17 -8.07
C GLY A 75 -16.49 -1.46 -7.04
N ILE A 76 -16.83 -2.09 -5.91
CA ILE A 76 -15.87 -2.50 -4.86
C ILE A 76 -14.77 -3.43 -5.41
N THR A 77 -15.09 -4.23 -6.43
CA THR A 77 -14.14 -5.09 -7.14
C THR A 77 -13.04 -4.30 -7.85
N MET A 78 -13.36 -3.12 -8.42
CA MET A 78 -12.39 -2.30 -9.17
C MET A 78 -11.35 -1.63 -8.29
N ILE A 79 -11.69 -1.39 -7.02
CA ILE A 79 -10.79 -0.79 -6.02
C ILE A 79 -10.06 -1.85 -5.17
N GLY A 80 -10.22 -3.14 -5.48
CA GLY A 80 -9.49 -4.23 -4.84
C GLY A 80 -10.02 -4.64 -3.46
N PHE A 81 -11.28 -4.30 -3.13
CA PHE A 81 -11.91 -4.65 -1.85
C PHE A 81 -12.86 -5.86 -1.92
N ALA A 82 -13.00 -6.47 -3.10
CA ALA A 82 -13.81 -7.67 -3.28
C ALA A 82 -12.94 -8.93 -3.06
N GLY A 83 -12.70 -9.29 -1.80
CA GLY A 83 -11.89 -10.45 -1.42
C GLY A 83 -11.28 -10.29 -0.03
N ASP A 84 -10.18 -11.01 0.23
CA ASP A 84 -9.43 -10.89 1.47
C ASP A 84 -8.71 -9.52 1.51
N VAL A 85 -9.20 -8.64 2.39
CA VAL A 85 -8.61 -7.34 2.65
C VAL A 85 -7.92 -7.38 4.00
N ALA A 86 -6.68 -6.88 4.06
CA ALA A 86 -5.98 -6.71 5.33
C ALA A 86 -6.66 -5.61 6.16
N GLN A 87 -7.18 -5.98 7.33
CA GLN A 87 -7.86 -5.10 8.27
C GLN A 87 -7.33 -5.36 9.68
N THR A 88 -7.09 -4.29 10.46
CA THR A 88 -6.66 -4.40 11.85
C THR A 88 -7.10 -3.16 12.63
N THR A 89 -7.34 -3.32 13.92
CA THR A 89 -7.48 -2.21 14.86
C THR A 89 -6.26 -2.19 15.77
N GLN A 90 -5.60 -1.05 15.91
CA GLN A 90 -4.44 -0.89 16.79
C GLN A 90 -4.67 0.21 17.83
N ASN A 91 -4.23 -0.06 19.05
CA ASN A 91 -4.30 0.89 20.17
C ASN A 91 -2.93 1.51 20.44
N LEU A 92 -2.90 2.60 21.21
CA LEU A 92 -1.64 3.30 21.54
C LEU A 92 -0.64 2.41 22.30
N ARG A 93 -1.11 1.35 22.97
CA ARG A 93 -0.21 0.39 23.62
C ARG A 93 0.48 -0.53 22.60
N GLY A 94 -0.19 -0.86 21.49
CA GLY A 94 0.34 -1.68 20.41
C GLY A 94 1.54 -1.06 19.70
N THR A 95 1.73 0.26 19.81
CA THR A 95 2.87 0.97 19.22
C THR A 95 4.17 0.80 20.00
N LYS A 96 4.14 0.17 21.19
CA LYS A 96 5.34 -0.12 21.99
C LYS A 96 6.20 -1.25 21.43
N ASN A 97 5.59 -2.15 20.67
CA ASN A 97 6.26 -3.28 20.02
C ASN A 97 6.25 -3.08 18.51
N ALA A 98 7.12 -3.80 17.79
CA ALA A 98 7.08 -3.82 16.34
C ALA A 98 5.70 -4.30 15.84
N PHE A 99 5.23 -3.71 14.75
CA PHE A 99 4.01 -4.12 14.07
C PHE A 99 4.28 -5.43 13.32
N ASN A 100 3.43 -6.43 13.48
CA ASN A 100 3.53 -7.69 12.75
C ASN A 100 3.18 -7.53 11.26
N ASN A 101 3.31 -8.61 10.47
CA ASN A 101 3.04 -8.58 9.03
C ASN A 101 1.58 -8.18 8.70
N ASP A 102 0.60 -8.66 9.48
CA ASP A 102 -0.82 -8.33 9.26
C ASP A 102 -1.07 -6.83 9.42
N VAL A 103 -0.47 -6.23 10.45
CA VAL A 103 -0.56 -4.78 10.68
C VAL A 103 0.20 -4.03 9.60
N ALA A 104 1.40 -4.49 9.21
CA ALA A 104 2.17 -3.88 8.13
C ALA A 104 1.38 -3.87 6.80
N SER A 105 0.64 -4.94 6.50
CA SER A 105 -0.23 -5.01 5.33
C SER A 105 -1.43 -4.07 5.45
N ALA A 106 -2.12 -4.06 6.60
CA ALA A 106 -3.31 -3.25 6.83
C ALA A 106 -3.02 -1.74 6.81
N ILE A 107 -1.86 -1.28 7.30
CA ILE A 107 -1.48 0.15 7.23
C ILE A 107 -0.95 0.57 5.85
N GLY A 108 -0.79 -0.37 4.91
CA GLY A 108 -0.32 -0.10 3.55
C GLY A 108 1.20 -0.11 3.33
N ALA A 109 1.98 -0.66 4.27
CA ALA A 109 3.43 -0.79 4.10
C ALA A 109 3.81 -1.82 3.01
N ASN A 110 2.97 -2.83 2.81
CA ASN A 110 3.17 -3.88 1.81
C ASN A 110 2.51 -3.49 0.49
N ALA A 111 3.25 -2.81 -0.39
CA ALA A 111 2.74 -2.39 -1.68
C ALA A 111 2.42 -3.56 -2.64
N ASN A 112 3.19 -4.64 -2.56
CA ASN A 112 3.02 -5.86 -3.35
C ASN A 112 3.56 -7.08 -2.57
N ALA A 113 3.45 -8.29 -3.13
CA ALA A 113 3.88 -9.51 -2.45
C ALA A 113 5.39 -9.58 -2.19
N ILE A 114 6.22 -8.93 -3.01
CA ILE A 114 7.68 -8.87 -2.80
C ILE A 114 8.02 -7.99 -1.60
N ILE A 115 7.43 -6.79 -1.53
CA ILE A 115 7.59 -5.93 -0.36
C ILE A 115 6.98 -6.58 0.89
N GLY A 116 5.89 -7.34 0.72
CA GLY A 116 5.32 -8.16 1.80
C GLY A 116 6.26 -9.25 2.30
N ALA A 117 7.07 -9.85 1.41
CA ALA A 117 8.12 -10.79 1.82
C ALA A 117 9.27 -10.08 2.54
N ASP A 118 9.68 -8.90 2.08
CA ASP A 118 10.70 -8.07 2.74
C ASP A 118 10.24 -7.66 4.16
N ASN A 119 8.95 -7.40 4.36
CA ASN A 119 8.32 -7.06 5.64
C ASN A 119 7.74 -8.27 6.41
N ALA A 120 8.12 -9.51 6.06
CA ALA A 120 7.54 -10.71 6.68
C ALA A 120 7.74 -10.78 8.19
N ASN A 121 8.84 -10.21 8.69
CA ASN A 121 9.16 -10.11 10.12
C ASN A 121 8.47 -8.91 10.81
N GLY A 122 7.58 -8.21 10.11
CA GLY A 122 6.96 -6.99 10.58
C GLY A 122 7.80 -5.74 10.33
N ILE A 123 7.27 -4.60 10.78
CA ILE A 123 7.93 -3.31 10.68
C ILE A 123 8.08 -2.69 12.08
N THR A 124 9.15 -1.93 12.28
CA THR A 124 9.33 -1.20 13.53
C THR A 124 8.24 -0.15 13.70
N ALA A 125 7.50 -0.23 14.82
CA ALA A 125 6.57 0.81 15.24
C ALA A 125 7.35 2.02 15.80
N GLY A 126 6.79 3.21 15.65
CA GLY A 126 7.42 4.47 16.07
C GLY A 126 7.73 5.38 14.89
N VAL A 127 8.73 6.24 15.02
CA VAL A 127 9.06 7.30 14.03
C VAL A 127 10.23 6.97 13.09
N THR A 128 10.82 5.77 13.24
CA THR A 128 12.03 5.37 12.50
C THR A 128 11.73 4.80 11.12
N THR A 129 10.48 4.45 10.85
CA THR A 129 10.00 3.98 9.54
C THR A 129 8.88 4.90 9.06
N LEU A 130 8.79 5.15 7.76
CA LEU A 130 7.77 6.02 7.18
C LEU A 130 6.35 5.55 7.54
N PHE A 131 6.07 4.26 7.29
CA PHE A 131 4.76 3.68 7.56
C PHE A 131 4.48 3.51 9.05
N GLY A 132 5.49 3.20 9.86
CA GLY A 132 5.35 3.19 11.32
C GLY A 132 4.99 4.58 11.85
N ALA A 133 5.65 5.64 11.36
CA ALA A 133 5.41 7.01 11.81
C ALA A 133 3.99 7.47 11.46
N MET A 134 3.54 7.17 10.24
CA MET A 134 2.18 7.46 9.79
C MET A 134 1.14 6.71 10.62
N ALA A 135 1.36 5.42 10.90
CA ALA A 135 0.45 4.62 11.72
C ALA A 135 0.39 5.14 13.17
N VAL A 136 1.53 5.42 13.80
CA VAL A 136 1.58 5.93 15.18
C VAL A 136 0.94 7.32 15.29
N MET A 137 1.09 8.19 14.29
CA MET A 137 0.45 9.50 14.28
C MET A 137 -1.09 9.38 14.32
N ASN A 138 -1.66 8.50 13.49
CA ASN A 138 -3.10 8.25 13.47
C ASN A 138 -3.62 7.64 14.78
N ILE A 139 -2.85 6.71 15.37
CA ILE A 139 -3.19 6.08 16.66
C ILE A 139 -3.12 7.11 17.80
N ALA A 140 -2.10 7.99 17.79
CA ALA A 140 -1.98 9.06 18.77
C ALA A 140 -3.13 10.06 18.65
N GLU A 141 -3.51 10.43 17.43
CA GLU A 141 -4.65 11.33 17.18
C GLU A 141 -5.97 10.71 17.67
N SER A 142 -6.18 9.41 17.44
CA SER A 142 -7.31 8.66 18.01
C SER A 142 -7.32 8.72 19.55
N ALA A 143 -6.18 8.46 20.18
CA ALA A 143 -6.05 8.47 21.64
C ALA A 143 -6.28 9.87 22.24
N ILE A 144 -5.85 10.94 21.56
CA ILE A 144 -6.12 12.33 21.98
C ILE A 144 -7.62 12.62 21.92
N ARG A 145 -8.31 12.26 20.82
CA ARG A 145 -9.77 12.44 20.71
C ARG A 145 -10.53 11.71 21.82
N GLN A 146 -10.13 10.47 22.13
CA GLN A 146 -10.72 9.72 23.24
C GLN A 146 -10.46 10.39 24.59
N LEU A 147 -9.24 10.87 24.82
CA LEU A 147 -8.91 11.59 26.05
C LEU A 147 -9.71 12.89 26.20
N ASP A 148 -9.85 13.66 25.12
CA ASP A 148 -10.62 14.90 25.13
C ASP A 148 -12.12 14.63 25.37
N SER A 149 -12.67 13.54 24.82
CA SER A 149 -14.06 13.13 25.09
C SER A 149 -14.34 12.77 26.56
N VAL A 150 -13.32 12.35 27.32
CA VAL A 150 -13.42 12.04 28.75
C VAL A 150 -13.16 13.29 29.61
N ARG A 151 -12.50 14.30 29.06
CA ARG A 151 -12.20 15.57 29.74
C ARG A 151 -13.33 16.60 29.65
N ALA A 152 -14.19 16.48 28.64
CA ALA A 152 -15.39 17.31 28.45
C ALA A 152 -16.54 16.88 29.36
#